data_AF-A0A356BUJ7-F1
#
_entry.id   AF-A0A356BUJ7-F1
#
_cell.length_a   1.000
_cell.length_b   1.000
_cell.length_c   1.000
_cell.angle_alpha   90.00
_cell.angle_beta   90.00
_cell.angle_gamma   90.00
#
_symmetry.space_group_name_H-M   'P 1'
#
loop_
_entity.id
_entity.type
_entity.pdbx_description
1 polymer ?
#
loop_
_entity_poly.entity_id
_entity_poly.type
_entity_poly.pdbx_seq_one_letter_code
_entity_poly.pdbx_strand_id
1 'polypeptide(L)'
;EKLETTAGELLGEHLILEAAKQSLLMTRKCHSYLDRLRPSPTTHFLKELSASATALSVSVPEPPCDPELQHLTAKVLLHRGMVQEAKEIAERTLPLTFAPLLRIHHLFLLCQIYRELAETSGDEEVKDAVRAALLELDHYELLHKLPDAEALSANDLDLLTVSALIQSRHCL
;
A
#
# COMPACT_ATOMS: atom_id res chain seq x y z
N GLU A 1 11.32 20.88 25.64
CA GLU A 1 11.62 21.23 24.23
C GLU A 1 10.32 21.52 23.51
N LYS A 2 10.22 22.66 22.81
CA LYS A 2 9.03 23.05 22.06
C LYS A 2 8.99 22.27 20.75
N LEU A 3 7.90 21.58 20.48
CA LEU A 3 7.58 21.04 19.16
C LEU A 3 7.21 22.21 18.24
N GLU A 4 8.21 22.85 17.63
CA GLU A 4 8.03 23.91 16.63
C GLU A 4 7.76 23.34 15.23
N THR A 5 7.22 22.13 15.11
CA THR A 5 6.73 21.60 13.83
C THR A 5 5.35 22.18 13.53
N THR A 6 5.24 22.94 12.45
CA THR A 6 3.95 23.44 11.98
C THR A 6 3.14 22.32 11.31
N ALA A 7 1.81 22.41 11.35
CA ALA A 7 0.95 21.44 10.66
C ALA A 7 1.25 21.34 9.14
N GLY A 8 1.69 22.44 8.53
CA GLY A 8 2.09 22.48 7.12
C GLY A 8 3.37 21.69 6.84
N GLU A 9 4.34 21.71 7.74
CA GLU A 9 5.56 20.88 7.63
C GLU A 9 5.23 19.39 7.78
N LEU A 10 4.35 19.04 8.72
CA LEU A 10 3.92 17.65 8.92
C LEU A 10 3.16 17.10 7.70
N LEU A 11 2.26 17.90 7.11
CA LEU A 11 1.57 17.54 5.87
C LEU A 11 2.55 17.39 4.70
N GLY A 12 3.53 18.29 4.59
CA GLY A 12 4.58 18.21 3.58
C GLY A 12 5.43 16.95 3.72
N GLU A 13 5.89 16.63 4.93
CA GLU A 13 6.64 15.41 5.23
C GLU A 13 5.83 14.15 4.90
N HIS A 14 4.54 14.12 5.26
CA HIS A 14 3.66 13.00 4.93
C HIS A 14 3.53 12.79 3.41
N LEU A 15 3.28 13.84 2.64
CA LEU A 15 3.19 13.74 1.18
C LEU A 15 4.50 13.28 0.52
N ILE A 16 5.65 13.72 1.04
CA ILE A 16 6.97 13.27 0.57
C ILE A 16 7.17 11.78 0.88
N LEU A 17 6.74 11.32 2.06
CA LEU A 17 6.81 9.91 2.43
C LEU A 17 5.93 9.04 1.52
N GLU A 18 4.70 9.46 1.24
CA GLU A 18 3.81 8.75 0.31
C GLU A 18 4.40 8.70 -1.10
N ALA A 19 4.99 9.81 -1.59
CA ALA A 19 5.69 9.83 -2.87
C ALA A 19 6.89 8.86 -2.90
N ALA A 20 7.61 8.72 -1.80
CA ALA A 20 8.70 7.74 -1.67
C ALA A 20 8.17 6.31 -1.77
N LYS A 21 7.12 5.96 -1.03
CA LYS A 21 6.49 4.63 -1.07
C LYS A 21 5.97 4.27 -2.46
N GLN A 22 5.33 5.21 -3.16
CA GLN A 22 4.84 4.97 -4.53
C GLN A 22 5.95 4.81 -5.56
N SER A 23 7.14 5.39 -5.30
CA SER A 23 8.31 5.29 -6.17
C SER A 23 9.32 4.22 -5.73
N LEU A 24 8.95 3.31 -4.82
CA LEU A 24 9.84 2.33 -4.21
C LEU A 24 10.66 1.49 -5.22
N LEU A 25 10.07 1.11 -6.35
CA LEU A 25 10.74 0.34 -7.41
C LEU A 25 11.67 1.21 -8.29
N MET A 26 11.67 2.53 -8.11
CA MET A 26 12.53 3.50 -8.81
C MET A 26 13.57 4.05 -7.84
N THR A 27 14.62 3.26 -7.52
CA THR A 27 15.56 3.52 -6.41
C THR A 27 16.03 4.96 -6.31
N ARG A 28 16.53 5.56 -7.40
CA ARG A 28 17.01 6.95 -7.39
C ARG A 28 15.91 7.96 -7.02
N LYS A 29 14.69 7.76 -7.53
CA LYS A 29 13.55 8.66 -7.26
C LYS A 29 13.07 8.49 -5.82
N CYS A 30 12.92 7.26 -5.36
CA CYS A 30 12.56 6.95 -3.97
C CYS A 30 13.56 7.59 -2.99
N HIS A 31 14.85 7.35 -3.18
CA HIS A 31 15.91 7.92 -2.33
C HIS A 31 15.89 9.44 -2.33
N SER A 32 15.65 10.08 -3.48
CA SER A 32 15.56 11.55 -3.58
C SER A 32 14.41 12.17 -2.77
N TYR A 33 13.33 11.40 -2.52
CA TYR A 33 12.26 11.81 -1.61
C TYR A 33 12.66 11.53 -0.16
N LEU A 34 13.19 10.34 0.12
CA LEU A 34 13.60 9.94 1.48
C LEU A 34 14.74 10.80 2.05
N ASP A 35 15.61 11.36 1.21
CA ASP A 35 16.67 12.30 1.62
C ASP A 35 16.13 13.66 2.09
N ARG A 36 14.87 13.99 1.78
CA ARG A 36 14.19 15.22 2.24
C ARG A 36 13.49 15.04 3.58
N LEU A 37 13.38 13.81 4.06
CA LEU A 37 12.73 13.47 5.32
C LEU A 37 13.76 13.33 6.44
N ARG A 38 13.30 13.54 7.68
CA ARG A 38 14.13 13.25 8.84
C ARG A 38 14.41 11.74 8.92
N PRO A 39 15.65 11.34 9.25
CA PRO A 39 15.97 9.93 9.46
C PRO A 39 15.09 9.30 10.54
N SER A 40 14.53 8.15 10.21
CA SER A 40 13.68 7.33 11.08
C SER A 40 13.81 5.85 10.69
N PRO A 41 13.42 4.91 11.56
CA PRO A 41 13.43 3.48 11.21
C PRO A 41 12.68 3.18 9.90
N THR A 42 11.52 3.81 9.69
CA THR A 42 10.74 3.67 8.45
C THR A 42 11.50 4.18 7.23
N THR A 43 12.09 5.38 7.29
CA THR A 43 12.85 5.92 6.14
C THR A 43 14.10 5.10 5.83
N HIS A 44 14.78 4.55 6.84
CA HIS A 44 15.92 3.67 6.66
C HIS A 44 15.50 2.37 5.97
N PHE A 45 14.46 1.73 6.51
CA PHE A 45 13.89 0.52 5.93
C PHE A 45 13.47 0.72 4.47
N LEU A 46 12.77 1.83 4.16
CA LEU A 46 12.36 2.14 2.78
C LEU A 46 13.57 2.36 1.85
N LYS A 47 14.66 2.99 2.33
CA LYS A 47 15.89 3.14 1.53
C LYS A 47 16.51 1.78 1.21
N GLU A 48 16.64 0.90 2.20
CA GLU A 48 17.18 -0.45 2.03
C GLU A 48 16.31 -1.29 1.11
N LEU A 49 14.99 -1.27 1.34
CA LEU A 49 14.02 -2.00 0.56
C LEU A 49 14.07 -1.53 -0.91
N SER A 50 14.10 -0.23 -1.15
CA SER A 50 14.21 0.35 -2.49
C SER A 50 15.55 0.05 -3.17
N ALA A 51 16.65 -0.03 -2.41
CA ALA A 51 17.95 -0.44 -2.95
C ALA A 51 17.94 -1.93 -3.37
N SER A 52 17.29 -2.78 -2.58
CA SER A 52 17.15 -4.21 -2.87
C SER A 52 16.34 -4.49 -4.14
N ALA A 53 15.44 -3.58 -4.53
CA ALA A 53 14.60 -3.74 -5.72
C ALA A 53 15.41 -3.76 -7.03
N THR A 54 16.55 -3.07 -7.10
CA THR A 54 17.37 -2.98 -8.33
C THR A 54 18.72 -3.69 -8.21
N ALA A 55 19.29 -3.79 -7.01
CA ALA A 55 20.57 -4.44 -6.78
C ALA A 55 20.40 -5.90 -6.34
N LEU A 56 20.62 -6.86 -7.24
CA LEU A 56 20.49 -8.29 -6.95
C LEU A 56 21.38 -8.79 -5.80
N SER A 57 22.53 -8.11 -5.57
CA SER A 57 23.46 -8.42 -4.49
C SER A 57 22.99 -7.97 -3.10
N VAL A 58 21.96 -7.15 -3.03
CA VAL A 58 21.37 -6.68 -1.76
C VAL A 58 20.17 -7.56 -1.45
N SER A 59 20.12 -8.16 -0.26
CA SER A 59 18.96 -8.93 0.19
C SER A 59 17.76 -8.02 0.43
N VAL A 60 16.54 -8.52 0.24
CA VAL A 60 15.33 -7.80 0.67
C VAL A 60 15.32 -7.76 2.20
N PRO A 61 15.18 -6.59 2.84
CA PRO A 61 15.13 -6.50 4.30
C PRO A 61 13.84 -7.10 4.85
N GLU A 62 13.90 -7.65 6.07
CA GLU A 62 12.71 -8.15 6.78
C GLU A 62 11.78 -6.97 7.09
N PRO A 63 10.47 -7.05 6.75
CA PRO A 63 9.55 -5.97 7.02
C PRO A 63 9.21 -5.85 8.51
N PRO A 64 9.01 -4.62 9.02
CA PRO A 64 8.43 -4.43 10.35
C PRO A 64 6.98 -4.94 10.41
N CYS A 65 6.42 -5.04 11.62
CA CYS A 65 5.02 -5.41 11.87
C CYS A 65 4.03 -4.29 11.54
N ASP A 66 4.20 -3.66 10.38
CA ASP A 66 3.28 -2.68 9.82
C ASP A 66 2.73 -3.22 8.50
N PRO A 67 1.38 -3.31 8.33
CA PRO A 67 0.79 -3.92 7.14
C PRO A 67 1.18 -3.22 5.83
N GLU A 68 1.38 -1.91 5.84
CA GLU A 68 1.75 -1.16 4.65
C GLU A 68 3.20 -1.44 4.26
N LEU A 69 4.11 -1.47 5.23
CA LEU A 69 5.51 -1.82 4.97
C LEU A 69 5.67 -3.28 4.53
N GLN A 70 4.86 -4.19 5.08
CA GLN A 70 4.78 -5.58 4.61
C GLN A 70 4.24 -5.68 3.18
N HIS A 71 3.22 -4.89 2.82
CA HIS A 71 2.72 -4.79 1.45
C HIS A 71 3.83 -4.38 0.48
N LEU A 72 4.57 -3.33 0.83
CA LEU A 72 5.66 -2.79 0.02
C LEU A 72 6.80 -3.79 -0.15
N THR A 73 7.10 -4.59 0.88
CA THR A 73 8.07 -5.69 0.77
C THR A 73 7.60 -6.77 -0.19
N ALA A 74 6.36 -7.24 -0.06
CA ALA A 74 5.81 -8.23 -0.98
C ALA A 74 5.85 -7.74 -2.44
N LYS A 75 5.57 -6.45 -2.67
CA LYS A 75 5.69 -5.81 -3.99
C LYS A 75 7.13 -5.82 -4.53
N VAL A 76 8.13 -5.60 -3.68
CA VAL A 76 9.56 -5.68 -4.08
C VAL A 76 9.98 -7.12 -4.35
N LEU A 77 9.57 -8.07 -3.52
CA LEU A 77 9.85 -9.50 -3.73
C LEU A 77 9.30 -9.98 -5.08
N LEU A 78 8.04 -9.63 -5.37
CA LEU A 78 7.41 -9.93 -6.66
C LEU A 78 8.21 -9.31 -7.81
N HIS A 79 8.59 -8.03 -7.70
CA HIS A 79 9.40 -7.35 -8.71
C HIS A 79 10.75 -8.04 -8.97
N ARG A 80 11.32 -8.68 -7.95
CA ARG A 80 12.58 -9.44 -8.04
C ARG A 80 12.41 -10.88 -8.54
N GLY A 81 11.18 -11.33 -8.80
CA GLY A 81 10.88 -12.72 -9.14
C GLY A 81 10.93 -13.69 -7.96
N MET A 82 10.95 -13.19 -6.72
CA MET A 82 10.84 -13.98 -5.49
C MET A 82 9.36 -14.19 -5.16
N VAL A 83 8.65 -14.85 -6.07
CA VAL A 83 7.18 -14.87 -6.10
C VAL A 83 6.60 -15.63 -4.91
N GLN A 84 7.27 -16.70 -4.46
CA GLN A 84 6.81 -17.50 -3.34
C GLN A 84 6.95 -16.75 -2.00
N GLU A 85 8.07 -16.06 -1.78
CA GLU A 85 8.26 -15.22 -0.60
C GLU A 85 7.30 -14.03 -0.59
N ALA A 86 7.01 -13.46 -1.77
CA ALA A 86 6.00 -12.41 -1.89
C ALA A 86 4.61 -12.92 -1.46
N LYS A 87 4.24 -14.14 -1.88
CA LYS A 87 2.99 -14.80 -1.49
C LYS A 87 2.90 -14.96 0.02
N GLU A 88 3.92 -15.55 0.65
CA GLU A 88 3.93 -15.81 2.09
C GLU A 88 3.73 -14.55 2.92
N ILE A 89 4.40 -13.44 2.55
CA ILE A 89 4.22 -12.16 3.22
C ILE A 89 2.79 -11.63 2.97
N ALA A 90 2.35 -11.59 1.73
CA ALA A 90 1.05 -11.01 1.38
C ALA A 90 -0.13 -11.77 2.02
N GLU A 91 -0.10 -13.10 2.04
CA GLU A 91 -1.12 -13.94 2.69
C GLU A 91 -1.14 -13.74 4.20
N ARG A 92 0.04 -13.66 4.84
CA ARG A 92 0.17 -13.43 6.28
C ARG A 92 -0.32 -12.04 6.69
N THR A 93 -0.11 -11.04 5.84
CA THR A 93 -0.45 -9.64 6.13
C THR A 93 -1.90 -9.29 5.86
N LEU A 94 -2.56 -9.94 4.89
CA LEU A 94 -3.93 -9.63 4.50
C LEU A 94 -4.94 -9.68 5.67
N PRO A 95 -4.94 -10.68 6.57
CA PRO A 95 -5.84 -10.72 7.73
C PRO A 95 -5.62 -9.58 8.74
N LEU A 96 -4.43 -8.98 8.74
CA LEU A 96 -4.04 -7.88 9.63
C LEU A 96 -4.29 -6.50 9.00
N THR A 97 -4.73 -6.46 7.75
CA THR A 97 -4.95 -5.24 6.98
C THR A 97 -6.41 -4.82 7.06
N PHE A 98 -6.70 -3.92 8.00
CA PHE A 98 -8.06 -3.40 8.24
C PHE A 98 -8.39 -2.13 7.46
N ALA A 99 -7.38 -1.35 7.03
CA ALA A 99 -7.59 -0.17 6.20
C ALA A 99 -8.12 -0.60 4.82
N PRO A 100 -9.33 -0.20 4.40
CA PRO A 100 -9.99 -0.82 3.25
C PRO A 100 -9.23 -0.60 1.92
N LEU A 101 -8.67 0.59 1.69
CA LEU A 101 -7.85 0.84 0.49
C LEU A 101 -6.58 -0.01 0.44
N LEU A 102 -5.86 -0.10 1.56
CA LEU A 102 -4.67 -0.93 1.65
C LEU A 102 -5.01 -2.41 1.47
N ARG A 103 -6.16 -2.85 2.00
CA ARG A 103 -6.68 -4.21 1.82
C ARG A 103 -6.94 -4.49 0.33
N ILE A 104 -7.58 -3.56 -0.38
CA ILE A 104 -7.80 -3.67 -1.82
C ILE A 104 -6.48 -3.76 -2.59
N HIS A 105 -5.50 -2.89 -2.27
CA HIS A 105 -4.18 -2.97 -2.88
C HIS A 105 -3.49 -4.32 -2.61
N HIS A 106 -3.61 -4.85 -1.39
CA HIS A 106 -3.10 -6.17 -1.04
C HIS A 106 -3.74 -7.29 -1.86
N LEU A 107 -5.08 -7.28 -1.98
CA LEU A 107 -5.80 -8.27 -2.76
C LEU A 107 -5.40 -8.21 -4.25
N PHE A 108 -5.23 -7.01 -4.82
CA PHE A 108 -4.71 -6.87 -6.18
C PHE A 108 -3.29 -7.41 -6.33
N LEU A 109 -2.42 -7.20 -5.34
CA LEU A 109 -1.07 -7.77 -5.35
C LEU A 109 -1.12 -9.32 -5.30
N LEU A 110 -1.99 -9.91 -4.48
CA LEU A 110 -2.17 -11.36 -4.43
C LEU A 110 -2.69 -11.94 -5.76
N CYS A 111 -3.62 -11.25 -6.45
CA CYS A 111 -4.01 -11.66 -7.81
C CYS A 111 -2.82 -11.69 -8.77
N GLN A 112 -1.89 -10.73 -8.67
CA GLN A 112 -0.68 -10.73 -9.51
C GLN A 112 0.23 -11.91 -9.17
N ILE A 113 0.45 -12.15 -7.87
CA ILE A 113 1.27 -13.26 -7.36
C ILE A 113 0.71 -14.62 -7.80
N TYR A 114 -0.59 -14.89 -7.56
CA TYR A 114 -1.19 -16.17 -7.93
C TYR A 114 -1.19 -16.41 -9.43
N ARG A 115 -1.36 -15.34 -10.23
CA ARG A 115 -1.24 -15.43 -11.68
C ARG A 115 0.18 -15.80 -12.12
N GLU A 116 1.20 -15.19 -11.52
CA GLU A 116 2.61 -15.54 -11.81
C GLU A 116 2.94 -16.98 -11.40
N LEU A 117 2.36 -17.49 -10.32
CA LEU A 117 2.50 -18.88 -9.87
C LEU A 117 1.61 -19.88 -10.63
N ALA A 118 0.71 -19.40 -11.50
CA ALA A 118 -0.33 -20.19 -12.15
C ALA A 118 -1.24 -20.97 -11.18
N GLU A 119 -1.50 -20.42 -10.00
CA GLU A 119 -2.37 -21.00 -8.97
C GLU A 119 -3.82 -20.54 -9.15
N THR A 120 -4.64 -21.38 -9.79
CA THR A 120 -6.00 -21.00 -10.18
C THR A 120 -6.99 -20.87 -9.02
N SER A 121 -6.88 -21.71 -7.99
CA SER A 121 -7.82 -21.67 -6.86
C SER A 121 -7.66 -20.41 -6.02
N GLY A 122 -6.41 -20.04 -5.67
CA GLY A 122 -6.11 -18.82 -4.93
C GLY A 122 -6.47 -17.55 -5.72
N ASP A 123 -6.22 -17.55 -7.03
CA ASP A 123 -6.57 -16.41 -7.90
C ASP A 123 -8.09 -16.15 -7.93
N GLU A 124 -8.93 -17.19 -8.04
CA GLU A 124 -10.39 -17.02 -8.03
C GLU A 124 -10.91 -16.55 -6.66
N GLU A 125 -10.42 -17.12 -5.55
CA GLU A 125 -10.80 -16.69 -4.20
C GLU A 125 -10.46 -15.22 -3.95
N VAL A 126 -9.26 -14.79 -4.36
CA VAL A 126 -8.85 -13.39 -4.19
C VAL A 126 -9.62 -12.47 -5.13
N LYS A 127 -9.92 -12.86 -6.37
CA LYS A 127 -10.79 -12.05 -7.25
C LYS A 127 -12.16 -11.82 -6.64
N ASP A 128 -12.75 -12.84 -6.03
CA ASP A 128 -14.05 -12.71 -5.37
C ASP A 128 -13.96 -11.83 -4.13
N ALA A 129 -12.87 -11.93 -3.36
CA ALA A 129 -12.59 -10.99 -2.26
C ALA A 129 -12.39 -9.54 -2.75
N VAL A 130 -11.73 -9.32 -3.89
CA VAL A 130 -11.60 -8.00 -4.53
C VAL A 130 -12.98 -7.46 -4.89
N ARG A 131 -13.82 -8.28 -5.55
CA ARG A 131 -15.18 -7.87 -5.91
C ARG A 131 -15.99 -7.49 -4.68
N ALA A 132 -15.95 -8.30 -3.62
CA ALA A 132 -16.63 -8.01 -2.37
C ALA A 132 -16.14 -6.69 -1.75
N ALA A 133 -14.82 -6.50 -1.65
CA ALA A 133 -14.23 -5.27 -1.10
C ALA A 133 -14.59 -4.03 -1.93
N LEU A 134 -14.69 -4.15 -3.26
CA LEU A 134 -15.11 -3.05 -4.13
C LEU A 134 -16.61 -2.77 -4.03
N LEU A 135 -17.45 -3.78 -3.83
CA LEU A 135 -18.89 -3.60 -3.60
C LEU A 135 -19.16 -2.88 -2.27
N GLU A 136 -18.35 -3.13 -1.24
CA GLU A 136 -18.40 -2.36 0.01
C GLU A 136 -18.05 -0.88 -0.18
N LEU A 137 -17.39 -0.52 -1.29
CA LEU A 137 -17.14 0.87 -1.70
C LEU A 137 -18.25 1.46 -2.55
N ASP A 138 -19.40 0.80 -2.71
CA ASP A 138 -20.58 1.44 -3.30
C ASP A 138 -20.86 2.75 -2.55
N HIS A 139 -20.85 3.86 -3.28
CA HIS A 139 -20.93 5.21 -2.74
C HIS A 139 -22.11 5.39 -1.80
N TYR A 140 -23.24 4.76 -2.11
CA TYR A 140 -24.44 4.86 -1.31
C TYR A 140 -24.26 4.16 0.05
N GLU A 141 -23.69 2.94 0.07
CA GLU A 141 -23.36 2.26 1.33
C GLU A 141 -22.25 2.97 2.10
N LEU A 142 -21.24 3.47 1.39
CA LEU A 142 -20.10 4.14 1.99
C LEU A 142 -20.54 5.43 2.71
N LEU A 143 -21.33 6.29 2.05
CA LEU A 143 -21.88 7.50 2.66
C LEU A 143 -22.67 7.23 3.95
N HIS A 144 -23.33 6.07 4.06
CA HIS A 144 -24.06 5.67 5.27
C HIS A 144 -23.19 5.05 6.37
N LYS A 145 -21.97 4.61 6.04
CA LYS A 145 -20.99 4.03 6.98
C LYS A 145 -19.93 5.04 7.44
N LEU A 146 -19.80 6.17 6.75
CA LEU A 146 -18.84 7.21 7.09
C LEU A 146 -19.18 7.88 8.43
N PRO A 147 -18.15 8.25 9.22
CA PRO A 147 -18.36 9.03 10.42
C PRO A 147 -18.87 10.43 10.09
N ASP A 148 -19.42 11.12 11.09
CA ASP A 148 -19.83 12.52 10.97
C ASP A 148 -18.68 13.40 10.48
N ALA A 149 -19.01 14.56 9.87
CA ALA A 149 -18.04 15.43 9.21
C ALA A 149 -16.84 15.83 10.08
N GLU A 150 -17.04 15.92 11.40
CA GLU A 150 -16.02 16.29 12.39
C GLU A 150 -15.03 15.17 12.69
N ALA A 151 -15.34 13.92 12.32
CA ALA A 151 -14.55 12.73 12.57
C ALA A 151 -14.04 12.05 11.28
N LEU A 152 -14.25 12.66 10.11
CA LEU A 152 -13.72 12.17 8.84
C LEU A 152 -12.20 12.17 8.84
N SER A 153 -11.62 11.03 8.51
CA SER A 153 -10.18 10.86 8.31
C SER A 153 -9.78 11.06 6.84
N ALA A 154 -8.48 11.21 6.58
CA ALA A 154 -7.96 11.25 5.21
C ALA A 154 -8.30 9.96 4.41
N ASN A 155 -8.26 8.80 5.08
CA ASN A 155 -8.61 7.53 4.46
C ASN A 155 -10.09 7.50 4.01
N ASP A 156 -10.98 8.12 4.77
CA ASP A 156 -12.41 8.21 4.43
C ASP A 156 -12.63 9.03 3.16
N LEU A 157 -11.88 10.12 2.98
CA LEU A 157 -11.91 10.95 1.78
C LEU A 157 -11.33 10.23 0.56
N ASP A 158 -10.27 9.44 0.75
CA ASP A 158 -9.71 8.62 -0.32
C ASP A 158 -10.69 7.51 -0.74
N LEU A 159 -11.40 6.89 0.20
CA LEU A 159 -12.46 5.92 -0.09
C LEU A 159 -13.60 6.55 -0.89
N LEU A 160 -14.05 7.75 -0.52
CA LEU A 160 -15.06 8.51 -1.28
C LEU A 160 -14.57 8.82 -2.70
N THR A 161 -13.30 9.18 -2.86
CA THR A 161 -12.70 9.49 -4.15
C THR A 161 -12.68 8.25 -5.05
N VAL A 162 -12.21 7.11 -4.53
CA VAL A 162 -12.20 5.84 -5.27
C VAL A 162 -13.63 5.40 -5.62
N SER A 163 -14.56 5.51 -4.68
CA SER A 163 -15.97 5.21 -4.88
C SER A 163 -16.59 6.04 -6.01
N ALA A 164 -16.38 7.37 -5.99
CA ALA A 164 -16.86 8.27 -7.04
C ALA A 164 -16.23 7.95 -8.40
N LEU A 165 -14.94 7.58 -8.44
CA LEU A 165 -14.27 7.17 -9.67
C LEU A 165 -14.86 5.87 -10.25
N ILE A 166 -15.18 4.89 -9.40
CA ILE A 166 -15.85 3.65 -9.81
C ILE A 166 -17.23 3.97 -10.40
N GLN A 167 -18.02 4.83 -9.75
CA GLN A 167 -19.33 5.23 -10.25
C GLN A 167 -19.25 5.98 -11.59
N SER A 168 -18.29 6.89 -11.72
CA SER A 168 -18.05 7.62 -12.99
C SER A 168 -17.65 6.69 -14.13
N ARG A 169 -17.13 5.50 -13.81
CA ARG A 169 -16.74 4.44 -14.74
C ARG A 169 -17.82 3.38 -14.96
N HIS A 170 -19.09 3.67 -14.69
CA HIS A 170 -20.24 2.89 -15.22
C HIS A 170 -20.38 2.95 -16.78
N CYS A 171 -19.26 2.98 -17.49
CA CYS A 171 -19.09 2.55 -18.88
C CYS A 171 -17.87 1.61 -18.98
N LEU A 172 -17.88 0.53 -18.20
CA LEU A 172 -17.09 -0.68 -18.49
C LEU A 172 -18.06 -1.80 -18.87
#